data_AF-A0A534X7E8-F1
#
_entry.id   AF-A0A534X7E8-F1
#
_cell.length_a   1.000
_cell.length_b   1.000
_cell.length_c   1.000
_cell.angle_alpha   90.00
_cell.angle_beta   90.00
_cell.angle_gamma   90.00
#
_symmetry.space_group_name_H-M   'P 1'
#
loop_
_entity.id
_entity.type
_entity.pdbx_description
1 polymer ?
#
loop_
_entity_poly.entity_id
_entity_poly.type
_entity_poly.pdbx_seq_one_letter_code
_entity_poly.pdbx_strand_id
1 'polypeptide(L)'
;MSGKSEGARIVGLDGPDDGARVIATARPGGLLPPPEYRDDEPTLGEYIGTIVENRVLVAAVTAATVVLAILYLFFAAPTYRSDVLLQVEDKTKGIAGLDDLSSVFSEKTPADTEIEILRSRSLLGSVVDELNLTVEARPRTFPIVGGAFYRRYDGDGIASAAIGFGSFAWGGERIRISRLDIPDELLDEPLRLVAEGNRFTLKGPKGDVLVAGDVGKAAAAGGGDDRLEIFVADIQARPGTQFRVMKRRRAGVIDDLQTDLRISEKGKKTGIITVALDGKNEKQIADILDSIARTYLRQNVERKSAEAAKTLEFLQDQLPLVKKDVDTTEASYKAYQLAKGTVDLDIETQAVLDRAVEIDKSLSEMKLNRAELRQRFTESHPALLSIKEKEEKLRAERAAMELKMRGLPAQMLDSVRLKRDSKVASELYFLILNKAQELKVVKSGTIGNVRILDTALKPYEPVSPKKLPVLALSLLLGLAGGIGAAFARKALHQGVEDPAEIEGETGLSVYASVPYSSKEADLTRQRNRPGAGPSILAAHDPGDLAVESLRSLRTALQFALVDAPNNVVTVSSPSPGVGKTFLCVNLGHVLATAGKRVLL
;
A
#
# COMPACT_ATOMS: atom_id res chain seq x y z
N MET A 1 -19.18 -53.15 15.38
CA MET A 1 -20.62 -53.03 15.05
C MET A 1 -20.72 -53.13 13.54
N SER A 2 -20.87 -54.34 12.99
CA SER A 2 -22.15 -55.01 12.68
C SER A 2 -22.90 -54.25 11.57
N GLY A 3 -23.23 -54.81 10.41
CA GLY A 3 -23.20 -56.18 9.89
C GLY A 3 -23.40 -56.13 8.35
N LYS A 4 -22.95 -57.16 7.61
CA LYS A 4 -23.78 -58.25 7.03
C LYS A 4 -24.77 -57.76 5.96
N SER A 5 -24.93 -58.39 4.79
CA SER A 5 -24.80 -59.82 4.47
C SER A 5 -24.74 -60.08 2.96
N GLU A 6 -23.95 -61.09 2.58
CA GLU A 6 -24.09 -61.92 1.38
C GLU A 6 -25.48 -62.56 1.24
N GLY A 7 -25.82 -62.96 0.02
CA GLY A 7 -26.94 -63.86 -0.25
C GLY A 7 -26.87 -64.48 -1.64
N ALA A 8 -25.96 -65.44 -1.83
CA ALA A 8 -25.96 -66.37 -2.96
C ALA A 8 -26.43 -67.77 -2.50
N ARG A 9 -27.42 -68.34 -3.20
CA ARG A 9 -27.81 -69.77 -3.26
C ARG A 9 -28.40 -69.99 -4.67
N ILE A 10 -27.75 -70.71 -5.60
CA ILE A 10 -27.56 -72.17 -5.79
C ILE A 10 -28.87 -72.93 -6.12
N VAL A 11 -28.72 -73.84 -7.10
CA VAL A 11 -29.55 -75.00 -7.54
C VAL A 11 -30.43 -74.69 -8.77
N GLY A 12 -30.37 -75.45 -9.88
CA GLY A 12 -29.74 -76.74 -10.14
C GLY A 12 -29.78 -77.11 -11.62
N LEU A 13 -28.99 -78.14 -11.93
CA LEU A 13 -28.82 -78.82 -13.21
C LEU A 13 -30.07 -79.67 -13.54
N ASP A 14 -30.43 -79.77 -14.81
CA ASP A 14 -30.72 -81.06 -15.46
C ASP A 14 -30.80 -80.90 -16.99
N GLY A 15 -30.18 -81.83 -17.72
CA GLY A 15 -30.14 -81.90 -19.18
C GLY A 15 -31.33 -82.69 -19.77
N PRO A 16 -31.14 -83.39 -20.90
CA PRO A 16 -31.28 -82.83 -22.25
C PRO A 16 -32.34 -83.55 -23.11
N ASP A 17 -32.53 -83.01 -24.33
CA ASP A 17 -33.10 -83.62 -25.54
C ASP A 17 -34.55 -84.14 -25.51
N ASP A 18 -35.44 -83.42 -26.21
CA ASP A 18 -36.33 -84.09 -27.16
C ASP A 18 -36.67 -83.16 -28.34
N GLY A 19 -36.76 -83.75 -29.53
CA GLY A 19 -36.86 -83.07 -30.81
C GLY A 19 -38.29 -82.71 -31.23
N ALA A 20 -38.34 -81.68 -32.08
CA ALA A 20 -39.37 -81.39 -33.08
C ALA A 20 -40.78 -80.98 -32.59
N ARG A 21 -41.12 -79.70 -32.75
CA ARG A 21 -41.92 -79.21 -33.90
C ARG A 21 -42.25 -77.72 -33.77
N VAL A 22 -42.22 -77.09 -34.94
CA VAL A 22 -42.53 -75.71 -35.24
C VAL A 22 -43.98 -75.37 -34.88
N ILE A 23 -44.19 -74.27 -34.16
CA ILE A 23 -45.35 -73.40 -34.35
C ILE A 23 -44.81 -71.99 -34.60
N ALA A 24 -44.84 -71.59 -35.86
CA ALA A 24 -44.53 -70.24 -36.29
C ALA A 24 -45.61 -69.28 -35.75
N THR A 25 -45.18 -68.26 -35.02
CA THR A 25 -45.93 -67.01 -34.87
C THR A 25 -45.00 -65.88 -35.28
N ALA A 26 -45.33 -65.26 -36.41
CA ALA A 26 -44.61 -64.12 -36.94
C ALA A 26 -44.83 -62.90 -36.03
N ARG A 27 -43.73 -62.26 -35.60
CA ARG A 27 -43.72 -60.87 -35.13
C ARG A 27 -42.73 -60.07 -35.99
N PRO A 28 -43.11 -58.86 -36.45
CA PRO A 28 -42.27 -58.03 -37.29
C PRO A 28 -41.14 -57.38 -36.48
N GLY A 29 -40.09 -56.97 -37.20
CA GLY A 29 -38.78 -56.53 -36.71
C GLY A 29 -38.75 -55.79 -35.36
N GLY A 30 -37.96 -56.35 -34.43
CA GLY A 30 -37.51 -55.61 -33.26
C GLY A 30 -36.44 -54.61 -33.67
N LEU A 31 -36.75 -53.31 -33.55
CA LEU A 31 -35.73 -52.28 -33.42
C LEU A 31 -34.88 -52.60 -32.18
N LEU A 32 -33.56 -52.50 -32.32
CA LEU A 32 -32.65 -52.42 -31.18
C LEU A 32 -33.13 -51.29 -30.25
N PRO A 33 -33.04 -51.44 -28.91
CA PRO A 33 -33.31 -50.32 -28.01
C PRO A 33 -32.38 -49.15 -28.38
N PRO A 34 -32.85 -47.89 -28.32
CA PRO A 34 -32.00 -46.74 -28.58
C PRO A 34 -30.81 -46.76 -27.62
N PRO A 35 -29.60 -46.37 -28.06
CA PRO A 35 -28.45 -46.30 -27.17
C PRO A 35 -28.74 -45.37 -25.98
N GLU A 36 -28.36 -45.82 -24.78
CA GLU A 36 -28.41 -44.99 -23.58
C GLU A 36 -27.52 -43.76 -23.79
N TYR A 37 -28.12 -42.57 -23.78
CA TYR A 37 -27.43 -41.29 -23.87
C TYR A 37 -26.66 -41.10 -22.55
N ARG A 38 -25.34 -41.33 -22.58
CA ARG A 38 -24.47 -40.83 -21.53
C ARG A 38 -24.26 -39.34 -21.78
N ASP A 39 -24.69 -38.51 -20.84
CA ASP A 39 -24.10 -37.18 -20.67
C ASP A 39 -22.61 -37.40 -20.35
N ASP A 40 -21.79 -37.57 -21.38
CA ASP A 40 -20.35 -37.67 -21.21
C ASP A 40 -19.88 -36.29 -20.72
N GLU A 41 -19.53 -36.22 -19.43
CA GLU A 41 -18.86 -35.06 -18.88
C GLU A 41 -17.61 -34.79 -19.73
N PRO A 42 -17.41 -33.55 -20.21
CA PRO A 42 -16.30 -33.22 -21.11
C PRO A 42 -14.98 -33.70 -20.52
N THR A 43 -14.24 -34.48 -21.31
CA THR A 43 -12.99 -35.08 -20.83
C THR A 43 -11.90 -34.02 -20.64
N LEU A 44 -10.94 -34.26 -19.73
CA LEU A 44 -9.80 -33.35 -19.53
C LEU A 44 -9.03 -33.06 -20.84
N GLY A 45 -9.06 -34.01 -21.78
CA GLY A 45 -8.48 -33.87 -23.12
C GLY A 45 -9.18 -32.83 -24.00
N GLU A 46 -10.51 -32.73 -23.96
CA GLU A 46 -11.30 -31.75 -24.73
C GLU A 46 -11.07 -30.31 -24.26
N TYR A 47 -10.90 -30.12 -22.94
CA TYR A 47 -10.53 -28.82 -22.38
C TYR A 47 -9.15 -28.37 -22.86
N ILE A 48 -8.17 -29.27 -22.87
CA ILE A 48 -6.82 -28.98 -23.39
C ILE A 48 -6.87 -28.74 -24.90
N GLY A 49 -7.64 -29.55 -25.65
CA GLY A 49 -7.85 -29.39 -27.08
C GLY A 49 -8.38 -28.01 -27.45
N THR A 50 -9.40 -27.54 -26.72
CA THR A 50 -9.98 -26.21 -26.91
C THR A 50 -8.95 -25.08 -26.76
N ILE A 51 -8.03 -25.21 -25.81
CA ILE A 51 -6.95 -24.23 -25.58
C ILE A 51 -5.91 -24.28 -26.72
N VAL A 52 -5.51 -25.49 -27.14
CA VAL A 52 -4.50 -25.69 -28.19
C VAL A 52 -5.01 -25.21 -29.56
N GLU A 53 -6.27 -25.50 -29.89
CA GLU A 53 -6.92 -25.03 -31.12
C GLU A 53 -6.97 -23.50 -31.18
N ASN A 54 -7.20 -22.86 -30.03
CA ASN A 54 -7.28 -21.41 -29.90
C ASN A 54 -5.97 -20.75 -29.44
N ARG A 55 -4.81 -21.43 -29.57
CA ARG A 55 -3.51 -20.91 -29.08
C ARG A 55 -3.15 -19.51 -29.59
N VAL A 56 -3.57 -19.16 -30.82
CA VAL A 56 -3.34 -17.83 -31.39
C VAL A 56 -4.20 -16.78 -30.70
N LEU A 57 -5.45 -17.10 -30.37
CA LEU A 57 -6.34 -16.22 -29.62
C LEU A 57 -5.80 -16.00 -28.20
N VAL A 58 -5.42 -17.09 -27.52
CA VAL A 58 -4.84 -17.02 -26.16
C VAL A 58 -3.56 -16.17 -26.17
N ALA A 59 -2.66 -16.41 -27.13
CA ALA A 59 -1.43 -15.63 -27.28
C ALA A 59 -1.70 -14.16 -27.63
N ALA A 60 -2.66 -13.88 -28.51
CA ALA A 60 -3.01 -12.50 -28.89
C ALA A 60 -3.60 -11.70 -27.73
N VAL A 61 -4.52 -12.30 -26.96
CA VAL A 61 -5.10 -11.66 -25.77
C VAL A 61 -4.02 -11.42 -24.71
N THR A 62 -3.15 -12.41 -24.47
CA THR A 62 -2.05 -12.29 -23.52
C THR A 62 -1.04 -11.21 -23.95
N ALA A 63 -0.68 -11.15 -25.23
CA ALA A 63 0.20 -10.12 -25.75
C ALA A 63 -0.43 -8.72 -25.62
N ALA A 64 -1.73 -8.59 -25.90
CA ALA A 64 -2.44 -7.33 -25.76
C ALA A 64 -2.46 -6.83 -24.30
N THR A 65 -2.71 -7.70 -23.31
CA THR A 65 -2.69 -7.30 -21.90
C THR A 65 -1.30 -6.90 -21.42
N VAL A 66 -0.25 -7.59 -21.86
CA VAL A 66 1.14 -7.24 -21.55
C VAL A 66 1.53 -5.90 -22.19
N VAL A 67 1.15 -5.65 -23.46
CA VAL A 67 1.38 -4.35 -24.11
C VAL A 67 0.66 -3.23 -23.37
N LEU A 68 -0.59 -3.44 -22.94
CA LEU A 68 -1.32 -2.47 -22.11
C LEU A 68 -0.61 -2.22 -20.77
N ALA A 69 -0.06 -3.25 -20.13
CA ALA A 69 0.71 -3.09 -18.90
C ALA A 69 2.01 -2.32 -19.11
N ILE A 70 2.72 -2.54 -20.22
CA ILE A 70 3.92 -1.78 -20.59
C ILE A 70 3.56 -0.31 -20.84
N LEU A 71 2.47 -0.05 -21.56
CA LEU A 71 1.97 1.31 -21.78
C LEU A 71 1.60 1.98 -20.46
N TYR A 72 0.91 1.27 -19.55
CA TYR A 72 0.63 1.76 -18.21
C TYR A 72 1.90 2.11 -17.45
N LEU A 73 2.90 1.22 -17.41
CA LEU A 73 4.19 1.48 -16.75
C LEU A 73 4.95 2.65 -17.38
N PHE A 74 4.79 2.88 -18.68
CA PHE A 74 5.40 4.01 -19.37
C PHE A 74 4.76 5.35 -18.98
N PHE A 75 3.44 5.40 -18.82
CA PHE A 75 2.68 6.62 -18.53
C PHE A 75 2.50 6.91 -17.03
N ALA A 76 2.45 5.88 -16.18
CA ALA A 76 2.29 6.00 -14.74
C ALA A 76 3.38 6.89 -14.14
N ALA A 77 2.99 7.78 -13.23
CA ALA A 77 3.94 8.62 -12.52
C ALA A 77 4.63 7.77 -11.43
N PRO A 78 5.97 7.73 -11.39
CA PRO A 78 6.67 7.08 -10.29
C PRO A 78 6.41 7.82 -8.99
N THR A 79 6.21 7.06 -7.92
CA THR A 79 6.15 7.56 -6.55
C THR A 79 7.42 7.15 -5.84
N TYR A 80 8.05 8.09 -5.17
CA TYR A 80 9.27 7.93 -4.39
C TYR A 80 8.96 8.04 -2.91
N ARG A 81 9.81 7.47 -2.08
CA ARG A 81 9.71 7.51 -0.61
C ARG A 81 11.01 8.04 -0.04
N SER A 82 10.91 8.98 0.88
CA SER A 82 12.01 9.37 1.76
C SER A 82 11.62 9.06 3.21
N ASP A 83 12.61 8.82 4.05
CA ASP A 83 12.43 8.52 5.47
C ASP A 83 13.50 9.17 6.35
N VAL A 84 13.15 9.37 7.62
CA VAL A 84 14.00 9.88 8.70
C VAL A 84 13.83 8.97 9.91
N LEU A 85 14.93 8.69 10.61
CA LEU A 85 14.90 7.95 11.87
C LEU A 85 15.25 8.89 13.02
N LEU A 86 14.36 8.96 14.00
CA LEU A 86 14.50 9.73 15.23
C LEU A 86 14.55 8.77 16.42
N GLN A 87 15.50 8.96 17.33
CA GLN A 87 15.54 8.27 18.61
C GLN A 87 15.02 9.19 19.71
N VAL A 88 14.06 8.70 20.48
CA VAL A 88 13.57 9.31 21.71
C VAL A 88 14.23 8.58 22.88
N GLU A 89 15.01 9.31 23.66
CA GLU A 89 15.60 8.81 24.89
C GLU A 89 14.67 9.05 26.08
N ASP A 90 14.31 7.99 26.80
CA ASP A 90 13.69 8.13 28.10
C ASP A 90 14.75 8.50 29.14
N LYS A 91 14.76 9.78 29.53
CA LYS A 91 15.62 10.31 30.60
C LYS A 91 14.90 10.35 31.95
N THR A 92 14.09 9.35 32.28
CA THR A 92 13.64 9.17 33.66
C THR A 92 14.75 8.53 34.50
N LYS A 93 15.85 9.27 34.72
CA LYS A 93 16.77 9.02 35.85
C LYS A 93 16.11 9.46 37.17
N GLY A 94 14.92 8.94 37.45
CA GLY A 94 14.27 9.03 38.75
C GLY A 94 14.68 7.84 39.62
N ILE A 95 14.55 7.99 40.94
CA ILE A 95 14.88 6.97 41.95
C ILE A 95 14.40 5.58 41.51
N ALA A 96 15.32 4.61 41.50
CA ALA A 96 15.08 3.24 41.07
C ALA A 96 13.80 2.66 41.71
N GLY A 97 12.91 2.10 40.88
CA GLY A 97 11.70 1.37 41.32
C GLY A 97 10.36 2.10 41.17
N LEU A 98 10.33 3.39 40.78
CA LEU A 98 9.09 4.09 40.40
C LEU A 98 8.72 3.92 38.91
N ASP A 99 9.75 3.83 38.08
CA ASP A 99 9.65 3.84 36.62
C ASP A 99 8.93 2.58 36.09
N ASP A 100 9.30 1.42 36.63
CA ASP A 100 8.75 0.10 36.24
C ASP A 100 7.26 -0.07 36.59
N LEU A 101 6.78 0.56 37.68
CA LEU A 101 5.36 0.53 38.02
C LEU A 101 4.56 1.49 37.14
N SER A 102 5.10 2.68 36.85
CA SER A 102 4.40 3.66 35.99
C SER A 102 4.31 3.24 34.52
N SER A 103 5.30 2.51 34.02
CA SER A 103 5.36 2.01 32.63
C SER A 103 4.52 0.74 32.40
N VAL A 104 4.18 0.00 33.47
CA VAL A 104 3.27 -1.15 33.42
C VAL A 104 1.80 -0.71 33.46
N PHE A 105 1.48 0.40 34.14
CA PHE A 105 0.13 0.98 34.16
C PHE A 105 -0.14 2.01 33.04
N SER A 106 0.90 2.47 32.34
CA SER A 106 0.74 3.37 31.19
C SER A 106 0.60 2.57 29.90
N GLU A 107 -0.59 2.57 29.31
CA GLU A 107 -0.87 1.95 28.00
C GLU A 107 -0.08 2.59 26.84
N LYS A 108 0.43 3.82 27.01
CA LYS A 108 1.12 4.59 25.97
C LYS A 108 2.61 4.68 26.24
N THR A 109 3.40 4.44 25.20
CA THR A 109 4.86 4.59 25.23
C THR A 109 5.25 6.07 25.09
N PRO A 110 6.45 6.46 25.57
CA PRO A 110 7.01 7.79 25.31
C PRO A 110 7.14 8.10 23.81
N ALA A 111 7.38 7.08 22.98
CA ALA A 111 7.35 7.20 21.53
C ALA A 111 5.97 7.63 21.00
N ASP A 112 4.86 7.08 21.52
CA ASP A 112 3.50 7.44 21.09
C ASP A 112 3.19 8.92 21.27
N THR A 113 3.69 9.52 22.38
CA THR A 113 3.51 10.95 22.64
C THR A 113 4.26 11.79 21.62
N GLU A 114 5.50 11.41 21.30
CA GLU A 114 6.32 12.13 20.33
C GLU A 114 5.81 11.94 18.88
N ILE A 115 5.17 10.81 18.56
CA ILE A 115 4.48 10.58 17.29
C ILE A 115 3.34 11.60 17.09
N GLU A 116 2.52 11.84 18.13
CA GLU A 116 1.45 12.84 18.08
C GLU A 116 1.99 14.26 17.93
N ILE A 117 3.13 14.57 18.57
CA ILE A 117 3.80 15.87 18.44
C ILE A 117 4.32 16.07 17.01
N LEU A 118 4.93 15.05 16.41
CA LEU A 118 5.37 15.09 15.00
C LEU A 118 4.20 15.30 14.02
N ARG A 119 3.01 14.80 14.34
CA ARG A 119 1.78 15.04 13.55
C ARG A 119 1.11 16.38 13.89
N SER A 120 1.61 17.15 14.85
CA SER A 120 0.95 18.36 15.31
C SER A 120 0.92 19.47 14.26
N ARG A 121 -0.18 20.22 14.23
CA ARG A 121 -0.39 21.33 13.28
C ARG A 121 0.60 22.48 13.47
N SER A 122 1.10 22.69 14.69
CA SER A 122 2.08 23.75 14.96
C SER A 122 3.44 23.44 14.32
N LEU A 123 3.89 22.18 14.44
CA LEU A 123 5.13 21.71 13.84
C LEU A 123 5.03 21.70 12.31
N LEU A 124 4.01 21.03 11.77
CA LEU A 124 3.81 20.95 10.33
C LEU A 124 3.52 22.31 9.70
N GLY A 125 2.79 23.17 10.38
CA GLY A 125 2.56 24.55 9.95
C GLY A 125 3.85 25.36 9.81
N SER A 126 4.78 25.21 10.76
CA SER A 126 6.09 25.87 10.69
C SER A 126 6.89 25.40 9.46
N VAL A 127 6.82 24.12 9.11
CA VAL A 127 7.47 23.55 7.91
C VAL A 127 6.80 24.03 6.62
N VAL A 128 5.46 24.11 6.60
CA VAL A 128 4.70 24.66 5.46
C VAL A 128 5.11 26.10 5.17
N ASP A 129 5.30 26.90 6.21
CA ASP A 129 5.69 28.30 6.12
C ASP A 129 7.18 28.43 5.71
N GLU A 130 8.09 27.62 6.29
CA GLU A 130 9.53 27.61 5.98
C GLU A 130 9.82 27.22 4.52
N LEU A 131 9.14 26.19 4.00
CA LEU A 131 9.35 25.68 2.64
C LEU A 131 8.40 26.29 1.60
N ASN A 132 7.53 27.22 2.02
CA ASN A 132 6.49 27.83 1.18
C ASN A 132 5.66 26.81 0.40
N LEU A 133 5.24 25.72 1.06
CA LEU A 133 4.51 24.61 0.43
C LEU A 133 3.11 24.99 -0.05
N THR A 134 2.63 26.18 0.31
CA THR A 134 1.35 26.73 -0.17
C THR A 134 1.38 27.12 -1.65
N VAL A 135 2.55 27.35 -2.24
CA VAL A 135 2.67 27.76 -3.64
C VAL A 135 3.04 26.55 -4.50
N GLU A 136 2.09 26.07 -5.30
CA GLU A 136 2.34 25.03 -6.28
C GLU A 136 2.53 25.65 -7.66
N ALA A 137 3.69 25.43 -8.27
CA ALA A 137 3.97 25.84 -9.64
C ALA A 137 4.56 24.66 -10.41
N ARG A 138 3.82 24.15 -11.41
CA ARG A 138 4.24 23.01 -12.23
C ARG A 138 3.99 23.28 -13.72
N PRO A 139 4.87 22.82 -14.62
CA PRO A 139 4.65 22.93 -16.04
C PRO A 139 3.35 22.21 -16.46
N ARG A 140 2.57 22.83 -17.35
CA ARG A 140 1.37 22.20 -17.90
C ARG A 140 1.79 21.25 -19.01
N THR A 141 1.77 19.96 -18.72
CA THR A 141 2.09 18.91 -19.71
C THR A 141 0.86 18.52 -20.51
N PHE A 142 1.07 17.99 -21.73
CA PHE A 142 -0.01 17.48 -22.56
C PHE A 142 -0.72 16.30 -21.87
N PRO A 143 -2.07 16.22 -21.90
CA PRO A 143 -2.81 15.16 -21.19
C PRO A 143 -2.36 13.75 -21.58
N ILE A 144 -2.40 12.84 -20.60
CA ILE A 144 -2.08 11.40 -20.73
C ILE A 144 -0.59 11.13 -21.02
N VAL A 145 -0.04 11.68 -22.10
CA VAL A 145 1.29 11.33 -22.60
C VAL A 145 2.37 12.34 -22.21
N GLY A 146 2.05 13.63 -22.14
CA GLY A 146 3.03 14.71 -21.96
C GLY A 146 3.81 14.61 -20.65
N GLY A 147 3.16 14.17 -19.57
CA GLY A 147 3.83 13.95 -18.28
C GLY A 147 4.92 12.88 -18.35
N ALA A 148 4.73 11.83 -19.14
CA ALA A 148 5.72 10.76 -19.30
C ALA A 148 6.93 11.20 -20.13
N PHE A 149 6.69 11.97 -21.20
CA PHE A 149 7.75 12.56 -22.00
C PHE A 149 8.56 13.59 -21.19
N TYR A 150 7.87 14.50 -20.49
CA TYR A 150 8.49 15.53 -19.65
C TYR A 150 9.43 14.93 -18.60
N ARG A 151 9.01 13.85 -17.92
CA ARG A 151 9.83 13.20 -16.87
C ARG A 151 11.05 12.44 -17.41
N ARG A 152 10.99 11.93 -18.64
CA ARG A 152 12.06 11.10 -19.23
C ARG A 152 13.03 11.91 -20.08
N TYR A 153 12.79 13.20 -20.24
CA TYR A 153 13.71 14.09 -20.91
C TYR A 153 14.99 14.27 -20.06
N ASP A 154 16.12 13.87 -20.60
CA ASP A 154 17.46 13.89 -19.97
C ASP A 154 18.42 14.84 -20.68
N GLY A 155 17.90 15.82 -21.42
CA GLY A 155 18.72 16.82 -22.09
C GLY A 155 19.06 18.00 -21.18
N ASP A 156 20.20 18.64 -21.42
CA ASP A 156 20.64 19.85 -20.70
C ASP A 156 19.77 21.10 -21.00
N GLY A 157 18.93 21.03 -22.04
CA GLY A 157 18.15 22.16 -22.55
C GLY A 157 16.65 22.02 -22.34
N ILE A 158 15.89 22.71 -23.20
CA ILE A 158 14.43 22.60 -23.24
C ILE A 158 14.06 21.71 -24.43
N ALA A 159 13.21 20.71 -24.22
CA ALA A 159 12.77 19.79 -25.26
C ALA A 159 12.09 20.53 -26.43
N SER A 160 12.15 19.98 -27.64
CA SER A 160 11.33 20.49 -28.75
C SER A 160 9.86 20.16 -28.52
N ALA A 161 8.95 21.11 -28.79
CA ALA A 161 7.52 20.83 -28.71
C ALA A 161 7.04 20.03 -29.94
N ALA A 162 6.05 19.16 -29.73
CA ALA A 162 5.32 18.56 -30.84
C ALA A 162 4.62 19.65 -31.67
N ILE A 163 4.54 19.46 -32.99
CA ILE A 163 3.92 20.39 -33.93
C ILE A 163 2.49 20.72 -33.47
N GLY A 164 2.17 22.01 -33.32
CA GLY A 164 0.86 22.49 -32.86
C GLY A 164 0.64 22.50 -31.34
N PHE A 165 1.58 22.00 -30.53
CA PHE A 165 1.43 21.86 -29.07
C PHE A 165 2.51 22.62 -28.29
N GLY A 166 2.95 23.78 -28.81
CA GLY A 166 3.98 24.63 -28.20
C GLY A 166 3.64 25.20 -26.83
N SER A 167 2.35 25.27 -26.47
CA SER A 167 1.90 25.76 -25.16
C SER A 167 2.13 24.77 -24.02
N PHE A 168 2.37 23.50 -24.33
CA PHE A 168 2.60 22.46 -23.33
C PHE A 168 4.10 22.26 -23.07
N ALA A 169 4.42 21.84 -21.85
CA ALA A 169 5.75 21.44 -21.47
C ALA A 169 6.03 19.99 -21.91
N TRP A 170 7.22 19.76 -22.45
CA TRP A 170 7.66 18.47 -23.02
C TRP A 170 8.97 17.96 -22.40
N GLY A 171 9.71 18.79 -21.66
CA GLY A 171 10.95 18.43 -20.97
C GLY A 171 11.85 19.65 -20.76
N GLY A 172 12.43 19.77 -19.56
CA GLY A 172 13.39 20.83 -19.19
C GLY A 172 12.76 22.17 -18.75
N GLU A 173 11.45 22.37 -18.94
CA GLU A 173 10.81 23.63 -18.55
C GLU A 173 10.58 23.73 -17.05
N ARG A 174 11.07 24.79 -16.40
CA ARG A 174 10.95 24.99 -14.95
C ARG A 174 10.53 26.41 -14.62
N ILE A 175 9.85 26.53 -13.48
CA ILE A 175 9.45 27.81 -12.91
C ILE A 175 9.73 27.78 -11.41
N ARG A 176 10.22 28.91 -10.88
CA ARG A 176 10.37 29.14 -9.43
C ARG A 176 9.63 30.41 -9.06
N ILE A 177 8.56 30.25 -8.29
CA ILE A 177 7.80 31.35 -7.70
C ILE A 177 8.16 31.41 -6.23
N SER A 178 8.79 32.50 -5.78
CA SER A 178 9.17 32.62 -4.36
C SER A 178 8.09 33.30 -3.53
N ARG A 179 7.24 34.13 -4.16
CA ARG A 179 6.11 34.80 -3.48
C ARG A 179 4.89 34.79 -4.38
N LEU A 180 3.75 34.45 -3.81
CA LEU A 180 2.44 34.51 -4.45
C LEU A 180 1.41 34.80 -3.35
N ASP A 181 0.94 36.04 -3.34
CA ASP A 181 -0.13 36.52 -2.49
C ASP A 181 -1.31 36.84 -3.41
N ILE A 182 -2.45 36.19 -3.17
CA ILE A 182 -3.67 36.32 -3.98
C ILE A 182 -4.88 36.45 -3.06
N PRO A 183 -5.98 37.06 -3.53
CA PRO A 183 -7.23 37.13 -2.78
C PRO A 183 -7.80 35.76 -2.42
N ASP A 184 -8.55 35.69 -1.32
CA ASP A 184 -9.11 34.45 -0.77
C ASP A 184 -10.03 33.68 -1.74
N GLU A 185 -10.62 34.39 -2.71
CA GLU A 185 -11.47 33.82 -3.76
C GLU A 185 -10.68 33.00 -4.80
N LEU A 186 -9.38 33.28 -4.96
CA LEU A 186 -8.50 32.58 -5.91
C LEU A 186 -7.67 31.47 -5.23
N LEU A 187 -7.81 31.28 -3.91
CA LEU A 187 -7.17 30.18 -3.19
C LEU A 187 -7.73 28.83 -3.64
N ASP A 188 -6.84 27.85 -3.77
CA ASP A 188 -7.10 26.50 -4.28
C ASP A 188 -7.62 26.44 -5.74
N GLU A 189 -7.67 27.59 -6.44
CA GLU A 189 -8.03 27.67 -7.85
C GLU A 189 -6.81 27.55 -8.78
N PRO A 190 -6.85 26.75 -9.86
CA PRO A 190 -5.73 26.58 -10.77
C PRO A 190 -5.59 27.79 -11.71
N LEU A 191 -4.60 28.64 -11.45
CA LEU A 191 -4.19 29.76 -12.29
C LEU A 191 -3.25 29.29 -13.42
N ARG A 192 -3.20 30.08 -14.49
CA ARG A 192 -2.37 29.78 -15.67
C ARG A 192 -1.32 30.87 -15.86
N LEU A 193 -0.05 30.51 -15.72
CA LEU A 193 1.06 31.41 -16.02
C LEU A 193 1.62 31.09 -17.41
N VAL A 194 1.73 32.09 -18.27
CA VAL A 194 2.28 31.98 -19.62
C VAL A 194 3.67 32.63 -19.66
N ALA A 195 4.68 31.88 -20.10
CA ALA A 195 6.03 32.40 -20.29
C ALA A 195 6.16 33.13 -21.64
N GLU A 196 6.67 34.36 -21.63
CA GLU A 196 6.87 35.22 -22.80
C GLU A 196 8.37 35.62 -22.90
N GLY A 197 9.26 34.62 -22.85
CA GLY A 197 10.70 34.87 -22.74
C GLY A 197 11.06 35.33 -21.32
N ASN A 198 11.53 36.58 -21.17
CA ASN A 198 11.86 37.16 -19.86
C ASN A 198 10.65 37.81 -19.14
N ARG A 199 9.47 37.75 -19.77
CA ARG A 199 8.20 38.21 -19.21
C ARG A 199 7.30 37.05 -18.87
N PHE A 200 6.35 37.28 -17.98
CA PHE A 200 5.28 36.34 -17.69
C PHE A 200 3.93 37.04 -17.58
N THR A 201 2.88 36.29 -17.89
CA THR A 201 1.49 36.73 -17.74
C THR A 201 0.74 35.68 -16.91
N LEU A 202 0.24 36.07 -15.74
CA LEU A 202 -0.63 35.23 -14.91
C LEU A 202 -2.09 35.47 -15.29
N LYS A 203 -2.80 34.41 -15.59
CA LYS A 203 -4.21 34.41 -15.98
C LYS A 203 -5.07 33.68 -14.96
N GLY A 204 -6.26 34.22 -14.71
CA GLY A 204 -7.25 33.64 -13.83
C GLY A 204 -7.92 32.40 -14.41
N PRO A 205 -8.81 31.75 -13.65
CA PRO A 205 -9.55 30.56 -14.09
C PRO A 205 -10.39 30.84 -15.35
N LYS A 206 -10.92 32.06 -15.47
CA LYS A 206 -11.74 32.53 -16.60
C LYS A 206 -10.91 32.98 -17.81
N GLY A 207 -9.58 33.02 -17.68
CA GLY A 207 -8.64 33.39 -18.73
C GLY A 207 -8.35 34.90 -18.84
N ASP A 208 -8.94 35.69 -17.96
CA ASP A 208 -8.62 37.09 -17.69
C ASP A 208 -7.17 37.23 -17.20
N VAL A 209 -6.53 38.34 -17.57
CA VAL A 209 -5.15 38.63 -17.15
C VAL A 209 -5.20 39.25 -15.76
N LEU A 210 -4.64 38.55 -14.78
CA LEU A 210 -4.58 39.03 -13.39
C LEU A 210 -3.38 39.95 -13.18
N VAL A 211 -2.20 39.55 -13.66
CA VAL A 211 -0.96 40.33 -13.56
C VAL A 211 0.01 39.94 -14.66
N ALA A 212 0.80 40.91 -15.11
CA ALA A 212 1.94 40.68 -16.00
C ALA A 212 3.19 41.35 -15.42
N GLY A 213 4.36 40.73 -15.61
CA GLY A 213 5.61 41.20 -15.04
C GLY A 213 6.85 40.62 -15.71
N ASP A 214 8.01 41.12 -15.29
CA ASP A 214 9.32 40.61 -15.69
C ASP A 214 9.83 39.58 -14.68
N VAL A 215 10.49 38.53 -15.15
CA VAL A 215 11.19 37.56 -14.27
C VAL A 215 12.26 38.29 -13.45
N GLY A 216 12.32 37.98 -12.15
CA GLY A 216 13.23 38.62 -11.20
C GLY A 216 12.75 39.94 -10.60
N LYS A 217 11.56 40.44 -10.99
CA LYS A 217 10.93 41.63 -10.39
C LYS A 217 9.57 41.27 -9.78
N ALA A 218 9.22 41.94 -8.68
CA ALA A 218 7.90 41.81 -8.10
C ALA A 218 6.87 42.50 -9.00
N ALA A 219 5.77 41.81 -9.30
CA ALA A 219 4.64 42.35 -10.03
C ALA A 219 3.41 42.31 -9.13
N ALA A 220 2.64 43.41 -9.12
CA ALA A 220 1.43 43.52 -8.32
C ALA A 220 0.28 44.07 -9.18
N ALA A 221 -0.94 43.65 -8.85
CA ALA A 221 -2.18 44.12 -9.45
C ALA A 221 -3.28 44.22 -8.39
N GLY A 222 -4.33 44.98 -8.68
CA GLY A 222 -5.42 45.24 -7.73
C GLY A 222 -5.04 46.22 -6.61
N GLY A 223 -6.00 46.48 -5.71
CA GLY A 223 -5.82 47.35 -4.54
C GLY A 223 -6.82 46.99 -3.45
N GLY A 224 -6.47 47.21 -2.18
CA GLY A 224 -7.28 46.78 -1.03
C GLY A 224 -7.22 45.27 -0.80
N ASP A 225 -8.36 44.64 -0.52
CA ASP A 225 -8.50 43.19 -0.29
C ASP A 225 -8.25 42.35 -1.56
N ASP A 226 -8.35 42.96 -2.74
CA ASP A 226 -8.08 42.30 -4.04
C ASP A 226 -6.60 42.40 -4.46
N ARG A 227 -5.69 42.75 -3.54
CA ARG A 227 -4.27 42.88 -3.85
C ARG A 227 -3.67 41.52 -4.22
N LEU A 228 -3.14 41.46 -5.42
CA LEU A 228 -2.37 40.33 -5.92
C LEU A 228 -0.90 40.75 -6.06
N GLU A 229 0.00 39.94 -5.51
CA GLU A 229 1.45 40.14 -5.64
C GLU A 229 2.13 38.81 -6.00
N ILE A 230 2.97 38.84 -7.02
CA ILE A 230 3.73 37.68 -7.47
C ILE A 230 5.19 38.06 -7.69
N PHE A 231 6.08 37.19 -7.21
CA PHE A 231 7.50 37.26 -7.49
C PHE A 231 7.97 35.94 -8.11
N VAL A 232 8.27 36.00 -9.40
CA VAL A 232 8.82 34.90 -10.17
C VAL A 232 10.34 35.04 -10.18
N ALA A 233 11.03 34.16 -9.47
CA ALA A 233 12.48 34.20 -9.32
C ALA A 233 13.23 33.72 -10.57
N ASP A 234 12.72 32.68 -11.22
CA ASP A 234 13.32 32.08 -12.42
C ASP A 234 12.25 31.39 -13.27
N ILE A 235 12.35 31.55 -14.60
CA ILE A 235 11.56 30.79 -15.59
C ILE A 235 12.53 30.33 -16.68
N GLN A 236 12.49 29.03 -16.96
CA GLN A 236 13.15 28.44 -18.11
C GLN A 236 12.11 27.70 -18.91
N ALA A 237 11.68 28.27 -20.03
CA ALA A 237 10.62 27.72 -20.86
C ALA A 237 10.69 28.31 -22.26
N ARG A 238 10.07 27.63 -23.24
CA ARG A 238 9.83 28.23 -24.55
C ARG A 238 8.79 29.35 -24.43
N PRO A 239 8.87 30.42 -25.23
CA PRO A 239 7.80 31.40 -25.35
C PRO A 239 6.46 30.71 -25.67
N GLY A 240 5.41 31.07 -24.94
CA GLY A 240 4.08 30.47 -25.01
C GLY A 240 3.85 29.27 -24.10
N THR A 241 4.87 28.72 -23.44
CA THR A 241 4.71 27.59 -22.50
C THR A 241 3.85 28.00 -21.32
N GLN A 242 2.90 27.14 -20.95
CA GLN A 242 1.99 27.37 -19.83
C GLN A 242 2.41 26.57 -18.59
N PHE A 243 2.25 27.20 -17.44
CA PHE A 243 2.43 26.60 -16.12
C PHE A 243 1.09 26.65 -15.37
N ARG A 244 0.80 25.58 -14.63
CA ARG A 244 -0.26 25.58 -13.63
C ARG A 244 0.33 26.14 -12.34
N VAL A 245 -0.27 27.22 -11.87
CA VAL A 245 0.10 27.89 -10.62
C VAL A 245 -1.11 27.87 -9.71
N MET A 246 -0.94 27.52 -8.45
CA MET A 246 -2.03 27.46 -7.49
C MET A 246 -1.49 27.85 -6.11
N LYS A 247 -2.17 28.77 -5.43
CA LYS A 247 -1.92 29.05 -4.01
C LYS A 247 -2.93 28.25 -3.21
N ARG A 248 -2.46 27.33 -2.39
CA ARG A 248 -3.32 26.50 -1.55
C ARG A 248 -3.56 27.13 -0.19
N ARG A 249 -4.72 26.85 0.41
CA ARG A 249 -4.98 27.22 1.81
C ARG A 249 -3.99 26.52 2.72
N ARG A 250 -3.38 27.29 3.63
CA ARG A 250 -2.41 26.78 4.62
C ARG A 250 -2.96 25.58 5.41
N ALA A 251 -4.22 25.65 5.85
CA ALA A 251 -4.87 24.57 6.58
C ALA A 251 -4.98 23.28 5.75
N GLY A 252 -5.29 23.38 4.45
CA GLY A 252 -5.39 22.23 3.56
C GLY A 252 -4.04 21.55 3.32
N VAL A 253 -2.96 22.33 3.18
CA VAL A 253 -1.61 21.76 3.03
C VAL A 253 -1.15 21.05 4.32
N ILE A 254 -1.48 21.61 5.49
CA ILE A 254 -1.19 20.95 6.77
C ILE A 254 -1.96 19.64 6.88
N ASP A 255 -3.24 19.61 6.51
CA ASP A 255 -4.08 18.41 6.56
C ASP A 255 -3.59 17.30 5.60
N ASP A 256 -3.19 17.68 4.39
CA ASP A 256 -2.53 16.78 3.44
C ASP A 256 -1.26 16.17 4.04
N LEU A 257 -0.39 16.99 4.64
CA LEU A 257 0.82 16.49 5.31
C LEU A 257 0.49 15.59 6.50
N GLN A 258 -0.51 15.94 7.31
CA GLN A 258 -0.96 15.10 8.42
C GLN A 258 -1.45 13.73 7.93
N THR A 259 -2.04 13.66 6.75
CA THR A 259 -2.57 12.41 6.16
C THR A 259 -1.49 11.60 5.44
N ASP A 260 -0.61 12.26 4.70
CA ASP A 260 0.42 11.64 3.87
C ASP A 260 1.64 11.18 4.70
N LEU A 261 1.90 11.80 5.86
CA LEU A 261 2.98 11.41 6.76
C LEU A 261 2.68 10.06 7.42
N ARG A 262 3.59 9.12 7.18
CA ARG A 262 3.61 7.82 7.85
C ARG A 262 4.62 7.87 8.99
N ILE A 263 4.10 7.87 10.20
CA ILE A 263 4.89 7.94 11.43
C ILE A 263 4.62 6.66 12.21
N SER A 264 5.67 5.92 12.55
CA SER A 264 5.56 4.65 13.28
C SER A 264 6.80 4.37 14.11
N GLU A 265 6.64 3.69 15.24
CA GLU A 265 7.76 3.16 16.02
C GLU A 265 8.35 1.90 15.36
N LYS A 266 9.68 1.82 15.27
CA LYS A 266 10.42 0.70 14.68
C LYS A 266 10.55 -0.44 15.69
N GLY A 267 9.47 -1.20 15.86
CA GLY A 267 9.35 -2.25 16.88
C GLY A 267 8.75 -1.71 18.18
N LYS A 268 8.29 -2.60 19.06
CA LYS A 268 7.59 -2.19 20.29
C LYS A 268 8.57 -1.69 21.33
N LYS A 269 8.36 -0.48 21.87
CA LYS A 269 9.14 0.10 22.98
C LYS A 269 10.64 0.25 22.67
N THR A 270 10.96 0.57 21.43
CA THR A 270 12.35 0.82 21.00
C THR A 270 12.76 2.28 21.17
N GLY A 271 11.78 3.20 21.25
CA GLY A 271 12.03 4.64 21.23
C GLY A 271 12.51 5.14 19.86
N ILE A 272 12.53 4.30 18.82
CA ILE A 272 12.98 4.67 17.47
C ILE A 272 11.74 4.95 16.61
N ILE A 273 11.56 6.20 16.23
CA ILE A 273 10.45 6.66 15.39
C ILE A 273 10.95 6.79 13.95
N THR A 274 10.23 6.15 13.03
CA THR A 274 10.41 6.33 11.58
C THR A 274 9.35 7.29 11.07
N VAL A 275 9.78 8.35 10.38
CA VAL A 275 8.91 9.30 9.68
C VAL A 275 9.16 9.17 8.19
N ALA A 276 8.12 8.84 7.41
CA ALA A 276 8.23 8.65 5.97
C ALA A 276 7.16 9.44 5.20
N LEU A 277 7.54 9.90 4.00
CA LEU A 277 6.69 10.65 3.08
C LEU A 277 6.85 10.11 1.66
N ASP A 278 5.72 9.86 1.00
CA ASP A 278 5.67 9.45 -0.40
C ASP A 278 5.33 10.64 -1.30
N GLY A 279 5.99 10.76 -2.45
CA GLY A 279 5.67 11.83 -3.39
C GLY A 279 6.30 11.66 -4.76
N LYS A 280 5.92 12.54 -5.69
CA LYS A 280 6.37 12.50 -7.09
C LYS A 280 7.71 13.22 -7.31
N ASN A 281 8.10 14.09 -6.39
CA ASN A 281 9.32 14.90 -6.48
C ASN A 281 10.29 14.46 -5.38
N GLU A 282 11.31 13.71 -5.79
CA GLU A 282 12.36 13.14 -4.91
C GLU A 282 13.00 14.19 -3.99
N LYS A 283 13.29 15.39 -4.52
CA LYS A 283 13.93 16.47 -3.75
C LYS A 283 12.95 17.07 -2.75
N GLN A 284 11.74 17.38 -3.19
CA GLN A 284 10.73 18.02 -2.34
C GLN A 284 10.38 17.17 -1.11
N ILE A 285 10.21 15.85 -1.28
CA ILE A 285 9.87 14.98 -0.13
C ILE A 285 11.02 14.87 0.88
N ALA A 286 12.28 14.86 0.40
CA ALA A 286 13.45 14.84 1.26
C ALA A 286 13.58 16.18 2.02
N ASP A 287 13.44 17.31 1.32
CA ASP A 287 13.50 18.65 1.92
C ASP A 287 12.41 18.84 3.00
N ILE A 288 11.18 18.35 2.74
CA ILE A 288 10.07 18.37 3.72
C ILE A 288 10.42 17.57 4.98
N LEU A 289 10.87 16.31 4.82
CA LEU A 289 11.20 15.47 5.97
C LEU A 289 12.41 15.97 6.76
N ASP A 290 13.43 16.50 6.08
CA ASP A 290 14.59 17.10 6.77
C ASP A 290 14.19 18.34 7.57
N SER A 291 13.33 19.20 7.02
CA SER A 291 12.77 20.36 7.73
C SER A 291 11.89 19.94 8.91
N ILE A 292 11.05 18.91 8.77
CA ILE A 292 10.28 18.32 9.89
C ILE A 292 11.22 17.87 11.01
N ALA A 293 12.26 17.09 10.67
CA ALA A 293 13.20 16.54 11.64
C ALA A 293 13.96 17.64 12.41
N ARG A 294 14.48 18.64 11.68
CA ARG A 294 15.21 19.77 12.28
C ARG A 294 14.31 20.66 13.11
N THR A 295 13.11 20.97 12.62
CA THR A 295 12.14 21.80 13.33
C THR A 295 11.68 21.11 14.61
N TYR A 296 11.42 19.80 14.55
CA TYR A 296 11.10 19.00 15.72
C TYR A 296 12.21 19.01 16.76
N LEU A 297 13.46 18.74 16.34
CA LEU A 297 14.62 18.74 17.23
C LEU A 297 14.81 20.10 17.90
N ARG A 298 14.72 21.19 17.13
CA ARG A 298 14.82 22.56 17.64
C ARG A 298 13.73 22.84 18.67
N GLN A 299 12.48 22.55 18.35
CA GLN A 299 11.33 22.74 19.24
C GLN A 299 11.46 21.88 20.52
N ASN A 300 12.00 20.66 20.41
CA ASN A 300 12.24 19.78 21.55
C ASN A 300 13.28 20.39 22.51
N VAL A 301 14.41 20.87 21.97
CA VAL A 301 15.47 21.52 22.74
C VAL A 301 14.97 22.81 23.39
N GLU A 302 14.23 23.64 22.65
CA GLU A 302 13.63 24.88 23.17
C GLU A 302 12.64 24.61 24.30
N ARG A 303 11.72 23.66 24.12
CA ARG A 303 10.77 23.23 25.16
C ARG A 303 11.51 22.76 26.41
N LYS A 304 12.52 21.90 26.25
CA LYS A 304 13.29 21.36 27.38
C LYS A 304 14.12 22.43 28.09
N SER A 305 14.70 23.36 27.34
CA SER A 305 15.41 24.50 27.92
C SER A 305 14.47 25.40 28.70
N ALA A 306 13.26 25.68 28.18
CA ALA A 306 12.25 26.46 28.87
C ALA A 306 11.74 25.78 30.16
N GLU A 307 11.48 24.47 30.12
CA GLU A 307 11.14 23.68 31.31
C GLU A 307 12.26 23.72 32.36
N ALA A 308 13.52 23.51 31.95
CA ALA A 308 14.68 23.56 32.83
C ALA A 308 14.91 24.95 33.42
N ALA A 309 14.67 26.02 32.64
CA ALA A 309 14.81 27.39 33.10
C ALA A 309 13.83 27.71 34.23
N LYS A 310 12.57 27.29 34.11
CA LYS A 310 11.54 27.51 35.13
C LYS A 310 11.81 26.71 36.42
N THR A 311 12.21 25.44 36.29
CA THR A 311 12.59 24.65 37.47
C THR A 311 13.87 25.22 38.12
N LEU A 312 14.85 25.66 37.33
CA LEU A 312 16.08 26.28 37.84
C LEU A 312 15.80 27.56 38.63
N GLU A 313 14.93 28.44 38.12
CA GLU A 313 14.50 29.65 38.81
C GLU A 313 13.89 29.32 40.19
N PHE A 314 12.97 28.36 40.24
CA PHE A 314 12.40 27.89 41.51
C PHE A 314 13.47 27.40 42.50
N LEU A 315 14.44 26.59 42.05
CA LEU A 315 15.51 26.10 42.94
C LEU A 315 16.45 27.22 43.38
N GLN A 316 16.73 28.20 42.52
CA GLN A 316 17.55 29.37 42.85
C GLN A 316 16.91 30.24 43.92
N ASP A 317 15.58 30.38 43.91
CA ASP A 317 14.84 31.09 44.96
C ASP A 317 14.82 30.33 46.29
N GLN A 318 14.87 28.99 46.27
CA GLN A 318 14.90 28.17 47.47
C GLN A 318 16.30 28.06 48.10
N LEU A 319 17.37 28.15 47.31
CA LEU A 319 18.76 27.99 47.79
C LEU A 319 19.12 28.91 48.97
N PRO A 320 18.81 30.22 48.96
CA PRO A 320 19.08 31.11 50.09
C PRO A 320 18.32 30.73 51.37
N LEU A 321 17.07 30.27 51.23
CA LEU A 321 16.24 29.84 52.36
C LEU A 321 16.85 28.61 53.02
N VAL A 322 17.19 27.59 52.23
CA VAL A 322 17.81 26.36 52.74
C VAL A 322 19.21 26.62 53.27
N LYS A 323 19.98 27.55 52.66
CA LYS A 323 21.29 27.96 53.18
C LYS A 323 21.19 28.62 54.55
N LYS A 324 20.18 29.48 54.77
CA LYS A 324 19.90 30.06 56.09
C LYS A 324 19.54 28.98 57.12
N ASP A 325 18.80 27.96 56.72
CA ASP A 325 18.48 26.82 57.60
C ASP A 325 19.75 26.03 57.97
N VAL A 326 20.68 25.82 57.03
CA VAL A 326 22.01 25.25 57.33
C VAL A 326 22.75 26.10 58.36
N ASP A 327 22.84 27.41 58.15
CA ASP A 327 23.60 28.29 59.04
C ASP A 327 22.99 28.35 60.46
N THR A 328 21.66 28.37 60.56
CA THR A 328 20.96 28.39 61.86
C THR A 328 21.05 27.06 62.60
N THR A 329 20.90 25.93 61.91
CA THR A 329 21.02 24.60 62.52
C THR A 329 22.46 24.28 62.91
N GLU A 330 23.45 24.65 62.10
CA GLU A 330 24.87 24.56 62.46
C GLU A 330 25.21 25.43 63.67
N ALA A 331 24.75 26.69 63.70
CA ALA A 331 25.00 27.59 64.82
C ALA A 331 24.38 27.05 66.12
N SER A 332 23.16 26.52 66.05
CA SER A 332 22.46 25.91 67.19
C SER A 332 23.20 24.67 67.70
N TYR A 333 23.71 23.83 66.79
CA TYR A 333 24.49 22.66 67.15
C TYR A 333 25.86 23.03 67.78
N LYS A 334 26.58 23.98 67.19
CA LYS A 334 27.85 24.50 67.73
C LYS A 334 27.67 25.14 69.10
N ALA A 335 26.62 25.96 69.28
CA ALA A 335 26.29 26.56 70.56
C ALA A 335 26.00 25.52 71.65
N TYR A 336 25.30 24.43 71.30
CA TYR A 336 25.07 23.30 72.20
C TYR A 336 26.37 22.60 72.59
N GLN A 337 27.26 22.32 71.62
CA GLN A 337 28.57 21.71 71.88
C GLN A 337 29.43 22.59 72.82
N LEU A 338 29.44 23.90 72.63
CA LEU A 338 30.18 24.84 73.49
C LEU A 338 29.62 24.88 74.92
N ALA A 339 28.30 24.78 75.10
CA ALA A 339 27.65 24.89 76.40
C ALA A 339 27.66 23.58 77.22
N LYS A 340 27.63 22.42 76.55
CA LYS A 340 27.44 21.11 77.20
C LYS A 340 28.57 20.11 76.92
N GLY A 341 29.57 20.47 76.10
CA GLY A 341 30.67 19.59 75.68
C GLY A 341 30.30 18.71 74.49
N THR A 342 31.31 18.06 73.89
CA THR A 342 31.13 17.10 72.79
C THR A 342 30.69 15.75 73.35
N VAL A 343 29.54 15.27 72.89
CA VAL A 343 29.04 13.92 73.21
C VAL A 343 29.57 12.97 72.13
N ASP A 344 30.44 12.03 72.53
CA ASP A 344 30.83 10.92 71.65
C ASP A 344 29.65 9.96 71.52
N LEU A 345 29.21 9.75 70.27
CA LEU A 345 28.15 8.82 69.94
C LEU A 345 28.77 7.43 69.75
N ASP A 346 28.19 6.42 70.39
CA ASP A 346 28.56 5.03 70.10
C ASP A 346 28.10 4.62 68.69
N ILE A 347 28.60 3.47 68.24
CA ILE A 347 28.35 2.97 66.87
C ILE A 347 26.84 2.72 66.65
N GLU A 348 26.12 2.27 67.69
CA GLU A 348 24.68 1.99 67.62
C GLU A 348 23.86 3.28 67.47
N THR A 349 24.15 4.32 68.26
CA THR A 349 23.47 5.63 68.17
C THR A 349 23.84 6.35 66.87
N GLN A 350 25.07 6.19 66.39
CA GLN A 350 25.51 6.74 65.11
C GLN A 350 24.75 6.08 63.94
N ALA A 351 24.54 4.76 63.96
CA ALA A 351 23.72 4.07 62.96
C ALA A 351 22.24 4.51 62.98
N VAL A 352 21.69 4.71 64.18
CA VAL A 352 20.34 5.28 64.37
C VAL A 352 20.23 6.69 63.78
N LEU A 353 21.21 7.55 64.06
CA LEU A 353 21.29 8.89 63.50
C LEU A 353 21.37 8.87 61.97
N ASP A 354 22.25 8.04 61.40
CA ASP A 354 22.42 7.96 59.95
C ASP A 354 21.14 7.47 59.26
N ARG A 355 20.42 6.51 59.85
CA ARG A 355 19.10 6.08 59.34
C ARG A 355 18.04 7.19 59.46
N ALA A 356 18.04 7.96 60.55
CA ALA A 356 17.12 9.09 60.72
C ALA A 356 17.38 10.19 59.68
N VAL A 357 18.66 10.50 59.42
CA VAL A 357 19.07 11.45 58.39
C VAL A 357 18.66 10.97 57.01
N GLU A 358 18.80 9.68 56.70
CA GLU A 358 18.37 9.10 55.42
C GLU A 358 16.85 9.22 55.21
N ILE A 359 16.05 8.90 56.23
CA ILE A 359 14.59 9.05 56.17
C ILE A 359 14.19 10.52 55.95
N ASP A 360 14.78 11.44 56.71
CA ASP A 360 14.47 12.88 56.60
C ASP A 360 14.95 13.48 55.27
N LYS A 361 16.08 12.98 54.73
CA LYS A 361 16.55 13.30 53.37
C LYS A 361 15.55 12.84 52.32
N SER A 362 15.15 11.57 52.33
CA SER A 362 14.13 11.05 51.40
C SER A 362 12.79 11.78 51.53
N LEU A 363 12.38 12.14 52.75
CA LEU A 363 11.16 12.93 52.97
C LEU A 363 11.28 14.33 52.36
N SER A 364 12.44 14.96 52.48
CA SER A 364 12.72 16.29 51.90
C SER A 364 12.78 16.24 50.37
N GLU A 365 13.38 15.19 49.81
CA GLU A 365 13.35 14.89 48.37
C GLU A 365 11.90 14.74 47.85
N MET A 366 11.07 13.96 48.55
CA MET A 366 9.65 13.80 48.17
C MET A 366 8.89 15.13 48.24
N LYS A 367 9.13 15.95 49.27
CA LYS A 367 8.52 17.29 49.38
C LYS A 367 8.92 18.22 48.24
N LEU A 368 10.20 18.21 47.84
CA LEU A 368 10.70 18.97 46.69
C LEU A 368 10.05 18.49 45.40
N ASN A 369 10.04 17.17 45.15
CA ASN A 369 9.39 16.58 43.97
C ASN A 369 7.90 16.93 43.92
N ARG A 370 7.22 16.91 45.07
CA ARG A 370 5.81 17.30 45.18
C ARG A 370 5.60 18.79 44.86
N ALA A 371 6.49 19.66 45.34
CA ALA A 371 6.44 21.09 45.04
C ALA A 371 6.64 21.35 43.54
N GLU A 372 7.57 20.64 42.90
CA GLU A 372 7.78 20.70 41.44
C GLU A 372 6.55 20.19 40.67
N LEU A 373 6.00 19.02 41.03
CA LEU A 373 4.82 18.47 40.35
C LEU A 373 3.59 19.37 40.49
N ARG A 374 3.38 20.01 41.64
CA ARG A 374 2.29 20.97 41.86
C ARG A 374 2.36 22.20 40.95
N GLN A 375 3.52 22.50 40.36
CA GLN A 375 3.61 23.57 39.35
C GLN A 375 3.00 23.17 38.00
N ARG A 376 2.81 21.86 37.75
CA ARG A 376 2.37 21.31 36.45
C ARG A 376 1.07 20.51 36.54
N PHE A 377 0.72 19.97 37.71
CA PHE A 377 -0.39 19.04 37.90
C PHE A 377 -1.29 19.42 39.09
N THR A 378 -2.54 18.96 39.05
CA THR A 378 -3.53 19.11 40.13
C THR A 378 -3.40 18.02 41.20
N GLU A 379 -4.00 18.24 42.38
CA GLU A 379 -3.94 17.32 43.54
C GLU A 379 -4.41 15.88 43.27
N SER A 380 -5.23 15.68 42.24
CA SER A 380 -5.83 14.40 41.86
C SER A 380 -4.97 13.59 40.86
N HIS A 381 -3.86 14.15 40.36
CA HIS A 381 -3.03 13.46 39.38
C HIS A 381 -2.37 12.20 40.00
N PRO A 382 -2.35 11.05 39.30
CA PRO A 382 -1.80 9.78 39.84
C PRO A 382 -0.37 9.91 40.39
N ALA A 383 0.50 10.67 39.71
CA ALA A 383 1.86 10.91 40.17
C ALA A 383 1.95 11.69 41.51
N LEU A 384 0.99 12.58 41.79
CA LEU A 384 0.93 13.30 43.07
C LEU A 384 0.41 12.40 44.20
N LEU A 385 -0.54 11.50 43.89
CA LEU A 385 -1.03 10.50 44.83
C LEU A 385 0.07 9.52 45.23
N SER A 386 0.84 9.01 44.26
CA SER A 386 1.94 8.07 44.55
C SER A 386 3.04 8.70 45.40
N ILE A 387 3.35 9.99 45.21
CA ILE A 387 4.27 10.71 46.09
C ILE A 387 3.68 10.86 47.51
N LYS A 388 2.39 11.20 47.63
CA LYS A 388 1.74 11.32 48.94
C LYS A 388 1.77 10.01 49.72
N GLU A 389 1.47 8.88 49.09
CA GLU A 389 1.54 7.56 49.72
C GLU A 389 2.96 7.25 50.22
N LYS A 390 3.98 7.58 49.43
CA LYS A 390 5.39 7.43 49.83
C LYS A 390 5.77 8.35 50.98
N GLU A 391 5.33 9.60 50.97
CA GLU A 391 5.53 10.53 52.07
C GLU A 391 4.90 9.99 53.36
N GLU A 392 3.67 9.46 53.32
CA GLU A 392 3.02 8.86 54.48
C GLU A 392 3.79 7.65 55.02
N LYS A 393 4.28 6.78 54.14
CA LYS A 393 5.13 5.65 54.55
C LYS A 393 6.42 6.13 55.23
N LEU A 394 7.12 7.11 54.65
CA LEU A 394 8.33 7.69 55.24
C LEU A 394 8.04 8.41 56.57
N ARG A 395 6.88 9.07 56.70
CA ARG A 395 6.44 9.69 57.97
C ARG A 395 6.21 8.62 59.06
N ALA A 396 5.61 7.49 58.71
CA ALA A 396 5.44 6.37 59.64
C ALA A 396 6.80 5.79 60.08
N GLU A 397 7.73 5.59 59.14
CA GLU A 397 9.10 5.15 59.44
C GLU A 397 9.84 6.16 60.35
N ARG A 398 9.70 7.46 60.06
CA ARG A 398 10.27 8.54 60.90
C ARG A 398 9.71 8.51 62.32
N ALA A 399 8.41 8.32 62.49
CA ALA A 399 7.77 8.24 63.80
C ALA A 399 8.26 7.03 64.60
N ALA A 400 8.43 5.87 63.95
CA ALA A 400 9.01 4.68 64.57
C ALA A 400 10.48 4.92 64.98
N MET A 401 11.25 5.64 64.17
CA MET A 401 12.63 6.01 64.47
C MET A 401 12.71 7.00 65.64
N GLU A 402 11.80 7.98 65.72
CA GLU A 402 11.70 8.90 66.86
C GLU A 402 11.40 8.19 68.19
N LEU A 403 10.57 7.15 68.18
CA LEU A 403 10.31 6.34 69.36
C LEU A 403 11.58 5.65 69.88
N LYS A 404 12.42 5.11 68.98
CA LYS A 404 13.71 4.52 69.36
C LYS A 404 14.68 5.58 69.91
N MET A 405 14.68 6.79 69.34
CA MET A 405 15.52 7.89 69.85
C MET A 405 15.09 8.36 71.25
N ARG A 406 13.81 8.25 71.63
CA ARG A 406 13.34 8.58 73.00
C ARG A 406 13.92 7.67 74.09
N GLY A 407 14.45 6.49 73.71
CA GLY A 407 15.16 5.60 74.62
C GLY A 407 16.57 6.07 74.99
N LEU A 408 17.10 7.09 74.29
CA LEU A 408 18.42 7.66 74.56
C LEU A 408 18.39 8.59 75.80
N PRO A 409 19.50 8.71 76.54
CA PRO A 409 19.62 9.69 77.62
C PRO A 409 19.31 11.12 77.13
N ALA A 410 18.63 11.92 77.96
CA ALA A 410 18.14 13.25 77.55
C ALA A 410 19.24 14.18 76.98
N GLN A 411 20.45 14.14 77.56
CA GLN A 411 21.59 14.94 77.09
C GLN A 411 22.14 14.47 75.73
N MET A 412 22.05 13.17 75.44
CA MET A 412 22.41 12.61 74.13
C MET A 412 21.34 12.92 73.08
N LEU A 413 20.06 12.83 73.45
CA LEU A 413 18.93 13.06 72.56
C LEU A 413 18.95 14.46 71.92
N ASP A 414 19.20 15.51 72.71
CA ASP A 414 19.25 16.89 72.20
C ASP A 414 20.44 17.08 71.24
N SER A 415 21.59 16.47 71.55
CA SER A 415 22.77 16.50 70.68
C SER A 415 22.53 15.79 69.35
N VAL A 416 21.85 14.63 69.37
CA VAL A 416 21.51 13.83 68.18
C VAL A 416 20.50 14.56 67.31
N ARG A 417 19.49 15.20 67.90
CA ARG A 417 18.49 16.01 67.15
C ARG A 417 19.15 17.17 66.44
N LEU A 418 19.97 17.96 67.14
CA LEU A 418 20.67 19.10 66.53
C LEU A 418 21.67 18.66 65.45
N LYS A 419 22.41 17.55 65.69
CA LYS A 419 23.32 16.97 64.69
C LYS A 419 22.56 16.47 63.46
N ARG A 420 21.42 15.79 63.65
CA ARG A 420 20.53 15.35 62.57
C ARG A 420 20.02 16.54 61.76
N ASP A 421 19.47 17.54 62.43
CA ASP A 421 18.87 18.71 61.77
C ASP A 421 19.91 19.47 60.93
N SER A 422 21.12 19.65 61.48
CA SER A 422 22.25 20.22 60.74
C SER A 422 22.67 19.36 59.54
N LYS A 423 22.77 18.03 59.71
CA LYS A 423 23.15 17.11 58.63
C LYS A 423 22.09 17.05 57.53
N VAL A 424 20.80 17.01 57.88
CA VAL A 424 19.67 17.03 56.93
C VAL A 424 19.65 18.34 56.15
N ALA A 425 19.81 19.49 56.82
CA ALA A 425 19.84 20.78 56.15
C ALA A 425 21.00 20.87 55.14
N SER A 426 22.20 20.41 55.52
CA SER A 426 23.37 20.38 54.64
C SER A 426 23.17 19.47 53.43
N GLU A 427 22.67 18.24 53.63
CA GLU A 427 22.35 17.30 52.55
C GLU A 427 21.29 17.86 51.58
N LEU A 428 20.26 18.51 52.11
CA LEU A 428 19.21 19.15 51.30
C LEU A 428 19.76 20.32 50.48
N TYR A 429 20.63 21.14 51.07
CA TYR A 429 21.31 22.22 50.36
C TYR A 429 22.14 21.67 49.20
N PHE A 430 22.97 20.64 49.43
CA PHE A 430 23.78 20.03 48.37
C PHE A 430 22.93 19.38 47.29
N LEU A 431 21.81 18.74 47.66
CA LEU A 431 20.86 18.18 46.70
C LEU A 431 20.30 19.27 45.76
N ILE A 432 19.77 20.36 46.32
CA ILE A 432 19.20 21.47 45.53
C ILE A 432 20.29 22.13 44.69
N LEU A 433 21.48 22.35 45.26
CA LEU A 433 22.62 22.93 44.55
C LEU A 433 23.03 22.08 43.35
N ASN A 434 23.22 20.78 43.55
CA ASN A 434 23.58 19.84 42.49
C ASN A 434 22.50 19.79 41.40
N LYS A 435 21.22 19.78 41.81
CA LYS A 435 20.10 19.81 40.87
C LYS A 435 20.04 21.10 40.06
N ALA A 436 20.27 22.25 40.72
CA ALA A 436 20.35 23.54 40.05
C ALA A 436 21.54 23.60 39.07
N GLN A 437 22.69 23.03 39.43
CA GLN A 437 23.84 22.93 38.53
C GLN A 437 23.53 22.05 37.31
N GLU A 438 22.90 20.88 37.50
CA GLU A 438 22.44 20.01 36.41
C GLU A 438 21.49 20.75 35.45
N LEU A 439 20.46 21.42 35.99
CA LEU A 439 19.50 22.17 35.19
C LEU A 439 20.11 23.37 34.47
N LYS A 440 21.16 23.99 35.05
CA LYS A 440 21.92 25.05 34.38
C LYS A 440 22.62 24.54 33.12
N VAL A 441 23.11 23.30 33.12
CA VAL A 441 23.66 22.67 31.91
C VAL A 441 22.56 22.42 30.87
N VAL A 442 21.41 21.88 31.28
CA VAL A 442 20.26 21.62 30.37
C VAL A 442 19.72 22.92 29.75
N LYS A 443 19.56 23.98 30.56
CA LYS A 443 19.12 25.31 30.11
C LYS A 443 20.06 25.89 29.04
N SER A 444 21.35 25.55 29.09
CA SER A 444 22.34 26.01 28.12
C SER A 444 22.16 25.41 26.71
N GLY A 445 21.10 24.64 26.47
CA GLY A 445 20.58 24.34 25.13
C GLY A 445 21.26 23.18 24.40
N THR A 446 22.09 22.40 25.07
CA THR A 446 22.89 21.34 24.43
C THR A 446 22.26 19.95 24.47
N ILE A 447 21.19 19.74 25.25
CA ILE A 447 20.66 18.39 25.52
C ILE A 447 19.14 18.36 25.35
N GLY A 448 18.68 17.80 24.23
CA GLY A 448 17.30 17.32 24.07
C GLY A 448 17.13 15.87 24.57
N ASN A 449 15.89 15.36 24.50
CA ASN A 449 15.61 13.91 24.65
C ASN A 449 15.38 13.24 23.28
N VAL A 450 15.63 13.95 22.19
CA VAL A 450 15.48 13.46 20.82
C VAL A 450 16.81 13.57 20.10
N ARG A 451 17.14 12.55 19.31
CA ARG A 451 18.31 12.54 18.43
C ARG A 451 17.90 12.10 17.02
N ILE A 452 18.46 12.76 16.01
CA ILE A 452 18.34 12.30 14.61
C ILE A 452 19.37 11.19 14.41
N LEU A 453 18.90 9.99 14.06
CA LEU A 453 19.75 8.85 13.70
C LEU A 453 20.10 8.89 12.22
N ASP A 454 19.06 9.00 11.36
CA ASP A 454 19.21 9.08 9.91
C ASP A 454 18.46 10.32 9.40
N THR A 455 19.12 11.10 8.54
CA THR A 455 18.54 12.28 7.88
C THR A 455 17.80 11.90 6.60
N ALA A 456 16.88 12.75 6.15
CA ALA A 456 16.13 12.50 4.92
C ALA A 456 17.05 12.55 3.71
N LEU A 457 17.13 11.44 2.96
CA LEU A 457 17.93 11.37 1.75
C LEU A 457 17.03 11.41 0.52
N LYS A 458 17.54 12.02 -0.56
CA LYS A 458 16.87 11.98 -1.86
C LYS A 458 16.84 10.53 -2.36
N PRO A 459 15.66 9.92 -2.57
CA PRO A 459 15.57 8.54 -3.03
C PRO A 459 16.03 8.40 -4.49
N TYR A 460 16.74 7.31 -4.78
CA TYR A 460 17.24 6.97 -6.12
C TYR A 460 16.28 6.10 -6.93
N GLU A 461 15.43 5.31 -6.24
CA GLU A 461 14.51 4.38 -6.89
C GLU A 461 13.05 4.66 -6.48
N PRO A 462 12.09 4.50 -7.40
CA PRO A 462 10.67 4.65 -7.08
C PRO A 462 10.13 3.43 -6.34
N VAL A 463 9.28 3.66 -5.34
CA VAL A 463 8.59 2.60 -4.59
C VAL A 463 7.35 2.05 -5.33
N SER A 464 6.82 2.82 -6.28
CA SER A 464 5.65 2.46 -7.10
C SER A 464 5.68 3.14 -8.48
N PRO A 465 5.17 2.51 -9.55
CA PRO A 465 4.69 1.12 -9.62
C PRO A 465 5.84 0.11 -9.66
N LYS A 466 5.67 -1.03 -8.97
CA LYS A 466 6.66 -2.12 -9.00
C LYS A 466 6.55 -2.86 -10.34
N LYS A 467 7.54 -2.66 -11.22
CA LYS A 467 7.54 -3.16 -12.61
C LYS A 467 7.29 -4.68 -12.70
N LEU A 468 7.99 -5.46 -11.87
CA LEU A 468 7.93 -6.93 -11.89
C LEU A 468 6.54 -7.49 -11.50
N PRO A 469 5.94 -7.13 -10.34
CA PRO A 469 4.57 -7.56 -10.01
C PRO A 469 3.52 -7.18 -11.05
N VAL A 470 3.60 -5.97 -11.62
CA VAL A 470 2.64 -5.50 -12.62
C VAL A 470 2.70 -6.35 -13.89
N LEU A 471 3.90 -6.65 -14.38
CA LEU A 471 4.08 -7.51 -15.56
C LEU A 471 3.63 -8.95 -15.28
N ALA A 472 4.01 -9.53 -14.14
CA ALA A 472 3.60 -10.87 -13.75
C ALA A 472 2.06 -11.00 -13.65
N LEU A 473 1.40 -10.02 -13.02
CA LEU A 473 -0.06 -10.00 -12.93
C LEU A 473 -0.72 -9.83 -14.30
N SER A 474 -0.17 -8.98 -15.17
CA SER A 474 -0.70 -8.79 -16.53
C SER A 474 -0.59 -10.03 -17.41
N LEU A 475 0.47 -10.82 -17.22
CA LEU A 475 0.67 -12.09 -17.91
C LEU A 475 -0.34 -13.13 -17.41
N LEU A 476 -0.53 -13.25 -16.10
CA LEU A 476 -1.51 -14.17 -15.51
C LEU A 476 -2.95 -13.83 -15.93
N LEU A 477 -3.33 -12.56 -15.85
CA LEU A 477 -4.65 -12.09 -16.28
C LEU A 477 -4.83 -12.24 -17.80
N GLY A 478 -3.78 -12.02 -18.58
CA GLY A 478 -3.76 -12.24 -20.03
C GLY A 478 -4.01 -13.70 -20.40
N LEU A 479 -3.31 -14.61 -19.75
CA LEU A 479 -3.49 -16.05 -19.96
C LEU A 479 -4.89 -16.50 -19.55
N ALA A 480 -5.36 -16.12 -18.36
CA ALA A 480 -6.69 -16.46 -17.89
C ALA A 480 -7.79 -15.89 -18.79
N GLY A 481 -7.67 -14.62 -19.19
CA GLY A 481 -8.59 -13.97 -20.13
C GLY A 481 -8.55 -14.59 -21.52
N GLY A 482 -7.38 -14.99 -22.00
CA GLY A 482 -7.21 -15.69 -23.28
C GLY A 482 -7.87 -17.07 -23.28
N ILE A 483 -7.68 -17.85 -22.21
CA ILE A 483 -8.35 -19.14 -22.00
C ILE A 483 -9.87 -18.94 -21.93
N GLY A 484 -10.34 -17.98 -21.14
CA GLY A 484 -11.77 -17.64 -21.05
C GLY A 484 -12.36 -17.23 -22.40
N ALA A 485 -11.64 -16.45 -23.21
CA ALA A 485 -12.07 -16.07 -24.56
C ALA A 485 -12.13 -17.28 -25.51
N ALA A 486 -11.22 -18.24 -25.39
CA ALA A 486 -11.26 -19.48 -26.15
C ALA A 486 -12.52 -20.31 -25.82
N PHE A 487 -12.83 -20.48 -24.54
CA PHE A 487 -14.05 -21.17 -24.11
C PHE A 487 -15.32 -20.43 -24.50
N ALA A 488 -15.36 -19.10 -24.34
CA ALA A 488 -16.48 -18.29 -24.79
C ALA A 488 -16.71 -18.40 -26.29
N ARG A 489 -15.63 -18.43 -27.09
CA ARG A 489 -15.72 -18.63 -28.54
C ARG A 489 -16.28 -20.01 -28.88
N LYS A 490 -15.86 -21.07 -28.17
CA LYS A 490 -16.39 -22.43 -28.35
C LYS A 490 -17.88 -22.50 -27.96
N ALA A 491 -18.26 -21.91 -26.82
CA ALA A 491 -19.66 -21.89 -26.37
C ALA A 491 -20.61 -21.14 -27.33
N LEU A 492 -20.10 -20.12 -28.04
CA LEU A 492 -20.89 -19.36 -29.03
C LEU A 492 -21.01 -20.05 -30.40
N HIS A 493 -20.19 -21.06 -30.70
CA HIS A 493 -20.22 -21.81 -31.96
C HIS A 493 -20.50 -23.29 -31.69
N GLN A 494 -21.74 -23.60 -31.30
CA GLN A 494 -22.22 -24.98 -31.22
C GLN A 494 -22.65 -25.43 -32.62
N GLY A 495 -21.84 -26.28 -33.27
CA GLY A 495 -22.26 -27.08 -34.42
C GLY A 495 -22.63 -28.49 -33.98
N VAL A 496 -23.19 -29.30 -34.88
CA VAL A 496 -23.38 -30.74 -34.62
C VAL A 496 -22.01 -31.41 -34.67
N GLU A 497 -21.56 -31.99 -33.56
CA GLU A 497 -20.22 -32.60 -33.44
C GLU A 497 -20.28 -34.13 -33.55
N ASP A 498 -21.42 -34.75 -33.22
CA ASP A 498 -21.61 -36.21 -33.28
C ASP A 498 -22.79 -36.60 -34.21
N PRO A 499 -22.59 -37.50 -35.21
CA PRO A 499 -23.67 -38.10 -35.96
C PRO A 499 -24.80 -38.71 -35.12
N ALA A 500 -24.51 -39.24 -33.93
CA ALA A 500 -25.50 -39.82 -33.02
C ALA A 500 -26.51 -38.77 -32.48
N GLU A 501 -26.09 -37.51 -32.32
CA GLU A 501 -26.99 -36.41 -31.94
C GLU A 501 -28.08 -36.20 -33.01
N ILE A 502 -27.71 -36.31 -34.30
CA ILE A 502 -28.67 -36.21 -35.41
C ILE A 502 -29.67 -37.36 -35.35
N GLU A 503 -29.20 -38.60 -35.19
CA GLU A 503 -30.08 -39.77 -35.17
C GLU A 503 -31.03 -39.76 -33.98
N GLY A 504 -30.53 -39.37 -32.80
CA GLY A 504 -31.31 -39.30 -31.56
C GLY A 504 -32.36 -38.21 -31.55
N GLU A 505 -32.01 -36.99 -32.00
CA GLU A 505 -32.94 -35.84 -31.93
C GLU A 505 -33.90 -35.76 -33.11
N THR A 506 -33.47 -36.15 -34.32
CA THR A 506 -34.29 -36.02 -35.53
C THR A 506 -34.97 -37.31 -35.97
N GLY A 507 -34.52 -38.46 -35.44
CA GLY A 507 -34.97 -39.79 -35.89
C GLY A 507 -34.53 -40.14 -37.32
N LEU A 508 -33.67 -39.34 -37.95
CA LEU A 508 -33.14 -39.58 -39.28
C LEU A 508 -31.85 -40.39 -39.20
N SER A 509 -31.73 -41.45 -40.01
CA SER A 509 -30.50 -42.23 -40.10
C SER A 509 -29.39 -41.50 -40.85
N VAL A 510 -28.18 -41.49 -40.30
CA VAL A 510 -27.01 -40.91 -40.94
C VAL A 510 -26.39 -41.95 -41.89
N TYR A 511 -26.64 -41.80 -43.20
CA TYR A 511 -26.17 -42.74 -44.21
C TYR A 511 -24.64 -42.74 -44.44
N ALA A 512 -23.98 -41.61 -44.20
CA ALA A 512 -22.53 -41.50 -44.30
C ALA A 512 -22.02 -40.26 -43.56
N SER A 513 -20.89 -40.39 -42.88
CA SER A 513 -20.08 -39.27 -42.41
C SER A 513 -18.91 -39.06 -43.37
N VAL A 514 -18.87 -37.89 -44.00
CA VAL A 514 -17.84 -37.53 -44.99
C VAL A 514 -16.82 -36.62 -44.29
N PRO A 515 -15.59 -37.09 -44.02
CA PRO A 515 -14.58 -36.28 -43.36
C PRO A 515 -14.11 -35.14 -44.27
N TYR A 516 -13.59 -34.08 -43.65
CA TYR A 516 -12.97 -32.98 -44.38
C TYR A 516 -11.71 -33.46 -45.11
N SER A 517 -11.64 -33.25 -46.42
CA SER A 517 -10.44 -33.51 -47.24
C SER A 517 -9.66 -32.21 -47.47
N SER A 518 -8.41 -32.17 -47.01
CA SER A 518 -7.49 -31.07 -47.30
C SER A 518 -7.15 -30.97 -48.79
N LYS A 519 -7.12 -32.11 -49.49
CA LYS A 519 -6.81 -32.18 -50.93
C LYS A 519 -7.93 -31.57 -51.77
N GLU A 520 -9.19 -31.77 -51.41
CA GLU A 520 -10.32 -31.08 -52.06
C GLU A 520 -10.26 -29.56 -51.85
N ALA A 521 -9.87 -29.11 -50.66
CA ALA A 521 -9.71 -27.68 -50.39
C ALA A 521 -8.62 -27.05 -51.27
N ASP A 522 -7.52 -27.76 -51.51
CA ASP A 522 -6.45 -27.32 -52.40
C ASP A 522 -6.87 -27.36 -53.88
N LEU A 523 -7.59 -28.40 -54.32
CA LEU A 523 -8.18 -28.46 -55.67
C LEU A 523 -9.17 -27.32 -55.91
N THR A 524 -9.98 -26.98 -54.92
CA THR A 524 -10.93 -25.85 -54.99
C THR A 524 -10.20 -24.50 -55.12
N ARG A 525 -9.10 -24.31 -54.41
CA ARG A 525 -8.25 -23.10 -54.55
C ARG A 525 -7.62 -23.01 -55.94
N GLN A 526 -7.23 -24.15 -56.52
CA GLN A 526 -6.66 -24.21 -57.87
C GLN A 526 -7.73 -24.00 -58.95
N ARG A 527 -8.96 -24.48 -58.74
CA ARG A 527 -10.11 -24.29 -59.64
C ARG A 527 -10.49 -22.81 -59.81
N ASN A 528 -10.24 -21.99 -58.79
CA ASN A 528 -10.50 -20.55 -58.85
C ASN A 528 -9.43 -19.76 -59.63
N ARG A 529 -8.39 -20.41 -60.18
CA ARG A 529 -7.41 -19.78 -61.07
C ARG A 529 -7.90 -19.75 -62.53
N PRO A 530 -7.64 -18.69 -63.31
CA PRO A 530 -8.03 -18.63 -64.72
C PRO A 530 -7.37 -19.76 -65.53
N GLY A 531 -8.18 -20.60 -66.19
CA GLY A 531 -7.71 -21.70 -67.04
C GLY A 531 -7.69 -23.10 -66.37
N ALA A 532 -8.16 -23.24 -65.14
CA ALA A 532 -8.28 -24.55 -64.48
C ALA A 532 -9.49 -25.35 -65.01
N GLY A 533 -9.27 -26.63 -65.35
CA GLY A 533 -10.32 -27.57 -65.74
C GLY A 533 -11.17 -28.09 -64.57
N PRO A 534 -12.23 -28.86 -64.83
CA PRO A 534 -13.05 -29.45 -63.76
C PRO A 534 -12.25 -30.48 -62.96
N SER A 535 -12.00 -30.21 -61.68
CA SER A 535 -11.32 -31.11 -60.75
C SER A 535 -12.34 -31.86 -59.89
N ILE A 536 -12.32 -33.19 -59.97
CA ILE A 536 -13.16 -34.08 -59.15
C ILE A 536 -12.24 -34.86 -58.22
N LEU A 537 -12.43 -34.76 -56.90
CA LEU A 537 -11.59 -35.44 -55.90
C LEU A 537 -11.50 -36.94 -56.17
N ALA A 538 -12.63 -37.59 -56.44
CA ALA A 538 -12.70 -39.03 -56.68
C ALA A 538 -11.91 -39.49 -57.93
N ALA A 539 -11.64 -38.59 -58.88
CA ALA A 539 -10.83 -38.88 -60.06
C ALA A 539 -9.34 -38.59 -59.81
N HIS A 540 -9.03 -37.54 -59.05
CA HIS A 540 -7.66 -37.08 -58.81
C HIS A 540 -6.97 -37.84 -57.68
N ASP A 541 -7.70 -38.16 -56.60
CA ASP A 541 -7.20 -38.96 -55.50
C ASP A 541 -8.25 -39.97 -54.99
N PRO A 542 -8.35 -41.13 -55.66
CA PRO A 542 -9.31 -42.17 -55.28
C PRO A 542 -9.08 -42.76 -53.88
N GLY A 543 -7.91 -42.56 -53.26
CA GLY A 543 -7.56 -43.10 -51.95
C GLY A 543 -7.90 -42.19 -50.76
N ASP A 544 -8.46 -41.00 -51.02
CA ASP A 544 -8.84 -40.06 -49.97
C ASP A 544 -10.00 -40.62 -49.11
N LEU A 545 -9.95 -40.37 -47.80
CA LEU A 545 -10.96 -40.84 -46.84
C LEU A 545 -12.36 -40.32 -47.16
N ALA A 546 -12.49 -39.10 -47.70
CA ALA A 546 -13.77 -38.57 -48.15
C ALA A 546 -14.34 -39.37 -49.32
N VAL A 547 -13.48 -39.82 -50.24
CA VAL A 547 -13.88 -40.65 -51.38
C VAL A 547 -14.30 -42.04 -50.91
N GLU A 548 -13.62 -42.59 -49.90
CA GLU A 548 -14.02 -43.85 -49.28
C GLU A 548 -15.38 -43.75 -48.59
N SER A 549 -15.64 -42.67 -47.85
CA SER A 549 -16.99 -42.39 -47.30
C SER A 549 -18.06 -42.31 -48.39
N LEU A 550 -17.74 -41.79 -49.57
CA LEU A 550 -18.68 -41.77 -50.72
C LEU A 550 -18.89 -43.17 -51.33
N ARG A 551 -17.89 -44.07 -51.28
CA ARG A 551 -18.08 -45.48 -51.64
C ARG A 551 -18.98 -46.20 -50.65
N SER A 552 -18.83 -45.92 -49.36
CA SER A 552 -19.74 -46.42 -48.31
C SER A 552 -21.17 -45.89 -48.53
N LEU A 553 -21.31 -44.59 -48.80
CA LEU A 553 -22.60 -43.97 -49.13
C LEU A 553 -23.25 -44.62 -50.36
N ARG A 554 -22.46 -44.89 -51.42
CA ARG A 554 -22.95 -45.60 -52.61
C ARG A 554 -23.54 -46.96 -52.24
N THR A 555 -22.84 -47.74 -51.42
CA THR A 555 -23.31 -49.06 -50.99
C THR A 555 -24.59 -48.94 -50.16
N ALA A 556 -24.65 -47.99 -49.22
CA ALA A 556 -25.84 -47.74 -48.43
C ALA A 556 -27.05 -47.32 -49.30
N LEU A 557 -26.83 -46.44 -50.28
CA LEU A 557 -27.85 -46.03 -51.25
C LEU A 557 -28.31 -47.20 -52.13
N GLN A 558 -27.42 -48.11 -52.51
CA GLN A 558 -27.79 -49.29 -53.29
C GLN A 558 -28.81 -50.16 -52.54
N PHE A 559 -28.66 -50.30 -51.22
CA PHE A 559 -29.64 -51.02 -50.39
C PHE A 559 -30.92 -50.21 -50.18
N ALA A 560 -30.81 -48.91 -49.90
CA ALA A 560 -31.98 -48.05 -49.70
C ALA A 560 -32.88 -47.93 -50.95
N LEU A 561 -32.30 -48.08 -52.15
CA LEU A 561 -33.03 -48.01 -53.42
C LEU A 561 -33.66 -49.33 -53.86
N VAL A 562 -33.41 -50.46 -53.17
CA VAL A 562 -33.99 -51.76 -53.54
C VAL A 562 -35.52 -51.73 -53.49
N ASP A 563 -36.07 -51.05 -52.48
CA ASP A 563 -37.52 -50.94 -52.25
C ASP A 563 -38.11 -49.62 -52.80
N ALA A 564 -37.31 -48.84 -53.53
CA ALA A 564 -37.73 -47.55 -54.07
C ALA A 564 -38.47 -47.71 -55.43
N PRO A 565 -39.50 -46.90 -55.70
CA PRO A 565 -40.29 -47.00 -56.94
C PRO A 565 -39.53 -46.54 -58.19
N ASN A 566 -38.42 -45.81 -58.03
CA ASN A 566 -37.58 -45.35 -59.13
C ASN A 566 -36.10 -45.19 -58.68
N ASN A 567 -35.24 -44.88 -59.64
CA ASN A 567 -33.80 -44.67 -59.44
C ASN A 567 -33.41 -43.19 -59.35
N VAL A 568 -34.33 -42.31 -58.95
CA VAL A 568 -34.10 -40.86 -58.87
C VAL A 568 -33.77 -40.47 -57.43
N VAL A 569 -32.55 -39.99 -57.19
CA VAL A 569 -32.08 -39.53 -55.88
C VAL A 569 -31.96 -38.01 -55.89
N THR A 570 -32.66 -37.35 -54.96
CA THR A 570 -32.54 -35.90 -54.76
C THR A 570 -31.62 -35.64 -53.58
N VAL A 571 -30.58 -34.82 -53.79
CA VAL A 571 -29.70 -34.35 -52.71
C VAL A 571 -30.08 -32.92 -52.36
N SER A 572 -30.32 -32.64 -51.08
CA SER A 572 -30.62 -31.30 -50.56
C SER A 572 -29.68 -30.95 -49.40
N SER A 573 -29.60 -29.66 -49.07
CA SER A 573 -28.80 -29.20 -47.93
C SER A 573 -29.56 -28.13 -47.13
N PRO A 574 -29.36 -28.06 -45.80
CA PRO A 574 -30.03 -27.09 -44.93
C PRO A 574 -29.56 -25.65 -45.17
N SER A 575 -28.35 -25.47 -45.72
CA SER A 575 -27.80 -24.16 -46.06
C SER A 575 -26.90 -24.20 -47.31
N PRO A 576 -26.64 -23.05 -47.96
CA PRO A 576 -25.64 -22.94 -49.02
C PRO A 576 -24.23 -23.22 -48.49
N GLY A 577 -23.38 -23.85 -49.30
CA GLY A 577 -21.95 -24.05 -48.96
C GLY A 577 -21.62 -25.31 -48.14
N VAL A 578 -22.61 -26.12 -47.76
CA VAL A 578 -22.43 -27.37 -46.97
C VAL A 578 -21.72 -28.50 -47.75
N GLY A 579 -21.61 -28.38 -49.08
CA GLY A 579 -20.93 -29.37 -49.92
C GLY A 579 -21.86 -30.28 -50.73
N LYS A 580 -23.13 -29.91 -50.92
CA LYS A 580 -24.07 -30.64 -51.79
C LYS A 580 -23.49 -30.94 -53.17
N THR A 581 -22.96 -29.92 -53.85
CA THR A 581 -22.38 -30.06 -55.19
C THR A 581 -21.16 -30.97 -55.19
N PHE A 582 -20.31 -30.86 -54.16
CA PHE A 582 -19.16 -31.76 -53.99
C PHE A 582 -19.63 -33.22 -53.87
N LEU A 583 -20.64 -33.47 -53.04
CA LEU A 583 -21.18 -34.81 -52.83
C LEU A 583 -21.79 -35.36 -54.14
N CYS A 584 -22.64 -34.59 -54.84
CA CYS A 584 -23.27 -35.05 -56.08
C CYS A 584 -22.25 -35.40 -57.17
N VAL A 585 -21.26 -34.53 -57.40
CA VAL A 585 -20.26 -34.74 -58.47
C VAL A 585 -19.37 -35.94 -58.18
N ASN A 586 -18.87 -36.06 -56.95
CA ASN A 586 -17.98 -37.16 -56.58
C ASN A 586 -18.74 -38.49 -56.44
N LEU A 587 -19.95 -38.49 -55.89
CA LEU A 587 -20.80 -39.68 -55.83
C LEU A 587 -21.17 -40.16 -57.24
N GLY A 588 -21.50 -39.23 -58.14
CA GLY A 588 -21.78 -39.54 -59.55
C GLY A 588 -20.57 -40.19 -60.23
N HIS A 589 -19.36 -39.67 -59.96
CA HIS A 589 -18.12 -40.30 -60.44
C HIS A 589 -17.92 -41.71 -59.87
N VAL A 590 -18.10 -41.90 -58.55
CA VAL A 590 -17.95 -43.19 -57.88
C VAL A 590 -18.98 -44.24 -58.36
N LEU A 591 -20.20 -43.81 -58.72
CA LEU A 591 -21.23 -44.65 -59.33
C LEU A 591 -20.89 -44.99 -60.79
N ALA A 592 -20.40 -44.03 -61.56
CA ALA A 592 -20.01 -44.23 -62.97
C ALA A 592 -18.84 -45.21 -63.09
N THR A 593 -17.82 -45.07 -62.23
CA THR A 593 -16.67 -45.99 -62.17
C THR A 593 -17.08 -47.42 -61.76
N ALA A 594 -18.23 -47.58 -61.09
CA ALA A 594 -18.82 -48.88 -60.78
C ALA A 594 -19.63 -49.50 -61.94
N GLY A 595 -19.58 -48.89 -63.13
CA GLY A 595 -20.28 -49.35 -64.33
C GLY A 595 -21.76 -48.94 -64.43
N LYS A 596 -22.23 -48.02 -63.58
CA LYS A 596 -23.60 -47.48 -63.67
C LYS A 596 -23.65 -46.29 -64.64
N ARG A 597 -24.76 -46.16 -65.37
CA ARG A 597 -25.04 -44.94 -66.17
C ARG A 597 -25.66 -43.90 -65.25
N VAL A 598 -24.95 -42.80 -65.02
CA VAL A 598 -25.37 -41.73 -64.11
C VAL A 598 -25.74 -40.48 -64.91
N LEU A 599 -26.86 -39.87 -64.55
CA LEU A 599 -27.28 -38.54 -65.00
C LEU A 599 -27.32 -37.64 -63.77
N LEU A 600 -26.62 -36.50 -63.82
CA LEU A 600 -26.58 -35.48 -62.76
C LEU A 600 -27.41 -34.26 -63.15
#